data_AF-A0AAV8VH48-F1
#
_entry.id   AF-A0AAV8VH48-F1
#
_cell.length_a   1.000
_cell.length_b   1.000
_cell.length_c   1.000
_cell.angle_alpha   90.00
_cell.angle_beta   90.00
_cell.angle_gamma   90.00
#
_symmetry.space_group_name_H-M   'P 1'
#
loop_
_entity.id
_entity.type
_entity.pdbx_description
1 polymer ?
#
loop_
_entity_poly.entity_id
_entity_poly.type
_entity_poly.pdbx_seq_one_letter_code
_entity_poly.pdbx_strand_id
1 'polypeptide(L)'
;MLVENGPFEYFLPRAFNQDPLENFFGAIRSHGVRNTSPDVSHFINSFKSLIINNFMSSHSPGHNCEEDFSEGALDNLRSFLTGEEIPGIAPLQSDDDIETPLSVINCKKTRVAENVLYYIANKCEECKNNLTANVNTNYSEFVSVREYDNCNFLRAGGFLNFAVSQCVSYLFFLIPRVCHQKDVFKISNRTLSTKIAFNVLNCKSHPNLSNHVKNVILKCIIYFWCKSINRILNGQDSKFEILYRLNPNSKNLDPIKVLALKKYNLQKKRMRK
;
A
#
# COMPACT_ATOMS: atom_id res chain seq x y z
N MET A 1 -25.86 -30.73 8.72
CA MET A 1 -25.82 -29.45 9.49
C MET A 1 -24.68 -28.47 9.13
N LEU A 2 -23.40 -28.86 8.99
CA LEU A 2 -22.34 -27.93 8.52
C LEU A 2 -22.17 -27.89 6.97
N VAL A 3 -22.41 -29.01 6.29
CA VAL A 3 -22.33 -29.11 4.81
C VAL A 3 -23.63 -28.68 4.14
N GLU A 4 -24.78 -28.94 4.77
CA GLU A 4 -26.09 -28.60 4.19
C GLU A 4 -26.45 -27.11 4.26
N ASN A 5 -25.86 -26.35 5.20
CA ASN A 5 -26.21 -24.94 5.45
C ASN A 5 -24.97 -24.01 5.51
N GLY A 6 -23.79 -24.49 5.10
CA GLY A 6 -22.52 -23.75 5.19
C GLY A 6 -21.76 -23.71 3.86
N PRO A 7 -20.72 -22.87 3.72
CA PRO A 7 -19.97 -22.67 2.48
C PRO A 7 -18.99 -23.83 2.15
N PHE A 8 -19.07 -24.95 2.85
CA PHE A 8 -18.08 -26.02 2.77
C PHE A 8 -18.57 -27.16 1.86
N GLU A 9 -17.84 -27.41 0.78
CA GLU A 9 -18.17 -28.43 -0.23
C GLU A 9 -17.92 -29.87 0.28
N TYR A 10 -16.99 -30.05 1.21
CA TYR A 10 -16.69 -31.34 1.82
C TYR A 10 -16.35 -31.18 3.30
N PHE A 11 -16.58 -32.25 4.05
CA PHE A 11 -16.17 -32.37 5.44
C PHE A 11 -15.00 -33.36 5.50
N LEU A 12 -13.99 -33.06 6.32
CA LEU A 12 -12.78 -33.86 6.43
C LEU A 12 -12.68 -34.43 7.85
N PRO A 13 -13.35 -35.57 8.14
CA PRO A 13 -13.50 -36.09 9.51
C PRO A 13 -12.18 -36.32 10.23
N ARG A 14 -11.11 -36.63 9.48
CA ARG A 14 -9.76 -36.86 10.00
C ARG A 14 -9.16 -35.62 10.67
N ALA A 15 -9.59 -34.41 10.29
CA ALA A 15 -9.15 -33.19 10.97
C ALA A 15 -9.88 -32.96 12.30
N PHE A 16 -10.97 -33.70 12.57
CA PHE A 16 -11.82 -33.59 13.75
C PHE A 16 -11.68 -34.82 14.65
N ASN A 17 -10.46 -35.32 14.82
CA ASN A 17 -10.12 -36.33 15.82
C ASN A 17 -8.99 -35.84 16.73
N GLN A 18 -8.68 -36.59 17.79
CA GLN A 18 -7.66 -36.21 18.76
C GLN A 18 -6.24 -36.68 18.36
N ASP A 19 -6.11 -37.46 17.27
CA ASP A 19 -4.82 -38.02 16.84
C ASP A 19 -3.72 -36.96 16.64
N PRO A 20 -3.96 -35.77 16.05
CA PRO A 20 -2.93 -34.74 15.94
C PRO A 20 -2.40 -34.28 17.30
N LEU A 21 -3.28 -34.21 18.30
CA LEU A 21 -2.91 -33.82 19.67
C LEU A 21 -2.12 -34.94 20.37
N GLU A 22 -2.53 -36.20 20.18
CA GLU A 22 -1.80 -37.35 20.70
C GLU A 22 -0.40 -37.48 20.09
N ASN A 23 -0.29 -37.27 18.77
CA ASN A 23 0.97 -37.26 18.04
C ASN A 23 1.89 -36.13 18.53
N PHE A 24 1.32 -34.94 18.79
CA PHE A 24 2.05 -33.82 19.37
C PHE A 24 2.61 -34.14 20.77
N PHE A 25 1.81 -34.77 21.63
CA PHE A 25 2.31 -35.24 22.93
C PHE A 25 3.36 -36.36 22.79
N GLY A 26 3.22 -37.21 21.78
CA GLY A 26 4.24 -38.19 21.38
C GLY A 26 5.57 -37.51 21.03
N ALA A 27 5.53 -36.46 20.19
CA ALA A 27 6.70 -35.70 19.81
C ALA A 27 7.39 -35.04 21.02
N ILE A 28 6.62 -34.44 21.94
CA ILE A 28 7.16 -33.85 23.18
C ILE A 28 7.88 -34.91 24.02
N ARG A 29 7.28 -36.09 24.21
CA ARG A 29 7.91 -37.19 24.95
C ARG A 29 9.16 -37.72 24.26
N SER A 30 9.17 -37.77 22.92
CA SER A 30 10.35 -38.22 22.16
C SER A 30 11.53 -37.26 22.24
N HIS A 31 11.27 -35.94 22.39
CA HIS A 31 12.32 -34.92 22.50
C HIS A 31 13.15 -35.09 23.79
N GLY A 32 12.55 -35.67 24.84
CA GLY A 32 13.20 -35.92 26.12
C GLY A 32 14.06 -37.19 26.19
N VAL A 33 14.12 -38.01 25.12
CA VAL A 33 14.77 -39.34 24.99
C VAL A 33 14.42 -40.35 26.09
N ARG A 34 14.79 -40.05 27.35
CA ARG A 34 14.50 -40.84 28.57
C ARG A 34 13.41 -40.21 29.46
N ASN A 35 13.02 -38.97 29.21
CA ASN A 35 11.97 -38.29 29.98
C ASN A 35 10.58 -38.50 29.35
N THR A 36 10.00 -39.68 29.57
CA THR A 36 8.68 -40.06 29.01
C THR A 36 7.50 -39.40 29.73
N SER A 37 7.74 -38.74 30.87
CA SER A 37 6.74 -38.02 31.65
C SER A 37 7.27 -36.62 32.02
N PRO A 38 7.30 -35.68 31.07
CA PRO A 38 7.85 -34.35 31.32
C PRO A 38 7.04 -33.60 32.38
N ASP A 39 7.72 -32.90 33.28
CA ASP A 39 7.07 -31.87 34.09
C ASP A 39 6.71 -30.64 33.23
N VAL A 40 6.02 -29.68 33.83
CA VAL A 40 5.56 -28.46 33.15
C VAL A 40 6.71 -27.69 32.49
N SER A 41 7.88 -27.61 33.14
CA SER A 41 9.04 -26.89 32.61
C SER A 41 9.62 -27.60 31.38
N HIS A 42 9.79 -28.91 31.47
CA HIS A 42 10.26 -29.74 30.37
C HIS A 42 9.29 -29.74 29.19
N PHE A 43 7.99 -29.74 29.46
CA PHE A 43 6.96 -29.61 28.44
C PHE A 43 7.10 -28.28 27.68
N ILE A 44 7.21 -27.15 28.39
CA ILE A 44 7.36 -25.82 27.79
C ILE A 44 8.64 -25.75 26.93
N ASN A 45 9.76 -26.28 27.42
CA ASN A 45 11.03 -26.25 26.70
C ASN A 45 11.03 -27.15 25.46
N SER A 46 10.44 -28.35 25.57
CA SER A 46 10.30 -29.27 24.44
C SER A 46 9.35 -28.72 23.38
N PHE A 47 8.27 -28.07 23.80
CA PHE A 47 7.33 -27.39 22.92
C PHE A 47 8.00 -26.27 22.10
N LYS A 48 8.73 -25.37 22.77
CA LYS A 48 9.49 -24.30 22.10
C LYS A 48 10.48 -24.86 21.09
N SER A 49 11.21 -25.91 21.48
CA SER A 49 12.21 -26.57 20.63
C SER A 49 11.58 -27.22 19.40
N LEU A 50 10.45 -27.92 19.57
CA LEU A 50 9.70 -28.54 18.47
C LEU A 50 9.15 -27.50 17.49
N ILE A 51 8.64 -26.37 17.98
CA ILE A 51 8.21 -25.27 17.10
C ILE A 51 9.38 -24.77 16.26
N ILE A 52 10.49 -24.40 16.91
CA ILE A 52 11.67 -23.87 16.21
C ILE A 52 12.19 -24.90 15.19
N ASN A 53 12.31 -26.16 15.58
CA ASN A 53 12.79 -27.22 14.70
C ASN A 53 11.85 -27.45 13.51
N ASN A 54 10.53 -27.41 13.70
CA ASN A 54 9.58 -27.53 12.58
C ASN A 54 9.71 -26.34 11.62
N PHE A 55 9.86 -25.12 12.13
CA PHE A 55 10.10 -23.93 11.30
C PHE A 55 11.45 -23.94 10.59
N MET A 56 12.47 -24.54 11.19
CA MET A 56 13.83 -24.62 10.63
C MET A 56 14.09 -25.89 9.82
N SER A 57 13.17 -26.85 9.81
CA SER A 57 13.35 -28.10 9.08
C SER A 57 13.40 -27.83 7.58
N SER A 58 14.49 -28.21 6.93
CA SER A 58 14.58 -28.18 5.48
C SER A 58 13.59 -29.19 4.90
N HIS A 59 12.76 -28.76 3.95
CA HIS A 59 11.97 -29.69 3.17
C HIS A 59 12.92 -30.72 2.53
N SER A 60 12.66 -32.01 2.77
CA SER A 60 13.36 -33.09 2.07
C SER A 60 13.36 -32.88 0.55
N PRO A 61 14.41 -33.31 -0.16
CA PRO A 61 14.48 -33.19 -1.61
C PRO A 61 13.32 -33.95 -2.28
N GLY A 62 12.45 -33.25 -3.01
CA GLY A 62 11.33 -33.85 -3.77
C GLY A 62 9.93 -33.74 -3.13
N HIS A 63 9.73 -32.85 -2.15
CA HIS A 63 8.38 -32.61 -1.61
C HIS A 63 7.41 -31.98 -2.62
N ASN A 64 6.16 -32.45 -2.58
CA ASN A 64 5.02 -31.98 -3.39
C ASN A 64 4.15 -30.95 -2.64
N CYS A 65 4.68 -30.32 -1.59
CA CYS A 65 3.98 -29.28 -0.85
C CYS A 65 4.34 -27.92 -1.48
N GLU A 66 3.33 -27.08 -1.70
CA GLU A 66 3.53 -25.70 -2.17
C GLU A 66 4.44 -24.92 -1.21
N GLU A 67 5.17 -23.92 -1.71
CA GLU A 67 5.98 -23.02 -0.88
C GLU A 67 5.07 -22.38 0.18
N ASP A 68 5.27 -22.74 1.45
CA ASP A 68 4.49 -22.19 2.55
C ASP A 68 5.04 -20.81 2.94
N PHE A 69 4.17 -19.90 3.39
CA PHE A 69 4.52 -18.52 3.78
C PHE A 69 5.26 -18.46 5.14
N SER A 70 6.10 -19.45 5.42
CA SER A 70 6.86 -19.60 6.67
C SER A 70 8.23 -18.94 6.63
N GLU A 71 8.71 -18.50 5.45
CA GLU A 71 9.91 -17.67 5.33
C GLU A 71 9.77 -16.40 6.17
N GLY A 72 10.67 -16.23 7.14
CA GLY A 72 10.71 -15.08 8.03
C GLY A 72 9.76 -15.12 9.23
N ALA A 73 9.01 -16.20 9.44
CA ALA A 73 8.07 -16.32 10.58
C ALA A 73 8.74 -16.19 11.97
N LEU A 74 10.04 -16.53 12.08
CA LEU A 74 10.84 -16.41 13.29
C LEU A 74 11.85 -15.27 13.27
N ASP A 75 11.78 -14.37 12.27
CA ASP A 75 12.74 -13.28 12.12
C ASP A 75 12.73 -12.38 13.38
N ASN A 76 11.56 -12.08 13.94
CA ASN A 76 11.43 -11.34 15.21
C ASN A 76 12.21 -11.99 16.36
N LEU A 77 12.16 -13.32 16.47
CA LEU A 77 12.89 -14.07 17.49
C LEU A 77 14.40 -14.07 17.21
N ARG A 78 14.78 -14.24 15.94
CA ARG A 78 16.18 -14.17 15.51
C ARG A 78 16.79 -12.81 15.82
N SER A 79 16.12 -11.72 15.47
CA SER A 79 16.56 -10.35 15.79
C SER A 79 16.66 -10.11 17.29
N PHE A 80 15.68 -10.57 18.07
CA PHE A 80 15.74 -10.48 19.53
C PHE A 80 16.95 -11.21 20.14
N LEU A 81 17.27 -12.42 19.65
CA LEU A 81 18.36 -13.24 20.20
C LEU A 81 19.74 -12.81 19.70
N THR A 82 19.85 -12.32 18.47
CA THR A 82 21.14 -12.04 17.82
C THR A 82 21.49 -10.56 17.74
N GLY A 83 20.52 -9.68 17.94
CA GLY A 83 20.66 -8.24 17.67
C GLY A 83 20.77 -7.91 16.18
N GLU A 84 20.54 -8.87 15.29
CA GLU A 84 20.57 -8.66 13.84
C GLU A 84 19.37 -7.78 13.43
N GLU A 85 19.64 -6.69 12.72
CA GLU A 85 18.61 -5.87 12.09
C GLU A 85 18.11 -6.59 10.83
N ILE A 86 17.03 -7.35 10.97
CA ILE A 86 16.40 -8.01 9.83
C ILE A 86 15.35 -7.05 9.22
N PRO A 87 15.42 -6.77 7.90
CA PRO A 87 14.49 -5.85 7.26
C PRO A 87 13.05 -6.34 7.41
N GLY A 88 12.19 -5.54 8.07
CA GLY A 88 10.76 -5.84 8.25
C GLY A 88 10.30 -6.18 9.67
N ILE A 89 11.21 -6.29 10.64
CA ILE A 89 10.91 -6.59 12.06
C ILE A 89 10.58 -5.37 12.91
N ALA A 90 11.02 -4.16 12.49
CA ALA A 90 10.78 -2.96 13.27
C ALA A 90 9.28 -2.84 13.59
N PRO A 91 8.89 -2.60 14.86
CA PRO A 91 7.52 -2.21 15.18
C PRO A 91 7.14 -1.12 14.19
N LEU A 92 5.97 -1.23 13.57
CA LEU A 92 5.41 -0.17 12.74
C LEU A 92 5.17 1.05 13.65
N GLN A 93 6.22 1.83 13.89
CA GLN A 93 6.08 3.18 14.37
C GLN A 93 5.30 3.88 13.27
N SER A 94 4.11 4.35 13.61
CA SER A 94 3.45 5.40 12.84
C SER A 94 4.36 6.61 12.95
N ASP A 95 5.34 6.71 12.05
CA ASP A 95 6.00 7.97 11.75
C ASP A 95 4.93 8.90 11.18
N ASP A 96 4.12 9.46 12.08
CA ASP A 96 3.10 10.46 11.78
C ASP A 96 3.76 11.79 11.35
N ASP A 97 5.08 11.92 11.53
CA ASP A 97 5.91 13.07 11.18
C ASP A 97 6.89 12.79 10.02
N ILE A 98 6.38 12.24 8.91
CA ILE A 98 7.13 12.21 7.65
C ILE A 98 7.21 13.65 7.10
N GLU A 99 8.25 14.39 7.48
CA GLU A 99 8.56 15.68 6.88
C GLU A 99 8.90 15.49 5.39
N THR A 100 8.12 16.16 4.53
CA THR A 100 8.33 16.10 3.08
C THR A 100 9.47 17.05 2.70
N PRO A 101 10.58 16.56 2.11
CA PRO A 101 11.69 17.42 1.73
C PRO A 101 11.23 18.51 0.75
N LEU A 102 11.72 19.74 0.94
CA LEU A 102 11.41 20.88 0.06
C LEU A 102 11.69 20.60 -1.42
N SER A 103 12.63 19.72 -1.73
CA SER A 103 12.95 19.29 -3.10
C SER A 103 11.81 18.53 -3.81
N VAL A 104 10.87 17.95 -3.07
CA VAL A 104 9.71 17.21 -3.61
C VAL A 104 8.50 18.12 -3.87
N ILE A 105 8.46 19.29 -3.22
CA ILE A 105 7.32 20.23 -3.25
C ILE A 105 7.15 20.90 -4.62
N ASN A 106 8.21 20.94 -5.44
CA ASN A 106 8.19 21.55 -6.78
C ASN A 106 7.79 20.58 -7.90
N CYS A 107 6.67 19.87 -7.74
CA CYS A 107 6.05 19.20 -8.88
C CYS A 107 5.38 20.24 -9.80
N LYS A 108 5.73 20.22 -11.09
CA LYS A 108 5.09 21.02 -12.15
C LYS A 108 3.57 20.89 -12.06
N LYS A 109 2.84 22.00 -12.28
CA LYS A 109 1.36 22.06 -12.30
C LYS A 109 0.78 20.77 -12.90
N THR A 110 0.04 20.01 -12.09
CA THR A 110 -0.45 18.69 -12.50
C THR A 110 -1.84 18.82 -13.12
N ARG A 111 -2.11 18.07 -14.19
CA ARG A 111 -3.41 18.04 -14.92
C ARG A 111 -4.54 17.37 -14.14
N VAL A 112 -4.31 17.08 -12.86
CA VAL A 112 -5.20 16.28 -12.01
C VAL A 112 -6.37 17.12 -11.52
N ALA A 113 -6.19 18.43 -11.32
CA ALA A 113 -7.20 19.31 -10.75
C ALA A 113 -8.45 19.47 -11.63
N GLU A 114 -8.28 19.52 -12.95
CA GLU A 114 -9.38 19.61 -13.91
C GLU A 114 -10.21 18.31 -13.94
N ASN A 115 -9.56 17.15 -13.79
CA ASN A 115 -10.28 15.88 -13.70
C ASN A 115 -11.04 15.74 -12.38
N VAL A 116 -10.52 16.33 -11.29
CA VAL A 116 -11.17 16.36 -9.97
C VAL A 116 -12.45 17.19 -10.01
N LEU A 117 -12.51 18.28 -10.79
CA LEU A 117 -13.72 19.09 -10.95
C LEU A 117 -14.93 18.32 -11.46
N TYR A 118 -14.73 17.41 -12.43
CA TYR A 118 -15.80 16.61 -13.02
C TYR A 118 -16.60 15.85 -11.95
N TYR A 119 -15.93 15.43 -10.87
CA TYR A 119 -16.56 14.69 -9.78
C TYR A 119 -17.24 15.58 -8.73
N ILE A 120 -17.09 16.91 -8.79
CA ILE A 120 -17.45 17.82 -7.68
C ILE A 120 -18.40 18.94 -8.12
N ALA A 121 -18.31 19.41 -9.37
CA ALA A 121 -18.76 20.76 -9.74
C ALA A 121 -20.27 20.97 -9.98
N ASN A 122 -21.14 20.04 -9.54
CA ASN A 122 -22.59 20.11 -9.77
C ASN A 122 -23.42 20.39 -8.51
N LYS A 123 -22.87 21.05 -7.48
CA LYS A 123 -23.59 21.25 -6.20
C LYS A 123 -24.29 22.60 -6.05
N CYS A 124 -23.58 23.72 -6.24
CA CYS A 124 -24.15 25.07 -6.08
C CYS A 124 -23.36 26.12 -6.84
N GLU A 125 -23.96 27.28 -7.13
CA GLU A 125 -23.32 28.35 -7.91
C GLU A 125 -22.13 28.99 -7.16
N GLU A 126 -22.25 29.21 -5.86
CA GLU A 126 -21.13 29.67 -5.00
C GLU A 126 -19.98 28.65 -4.98
N CYS A 127 -20.31 27.36 -4.87
CA CYS A 127 -19.36 26.25 -4.88
C CYS A 127 -18.62 26.18 -6.23
N LYS A 128 -19.38 26.36 -7.32
CA LYS A 128 -18.86 26.38 -8.69
C LYS A 128 -17.87 27.52 -8.84
N ASN A 129 -18.25 28.74 -8.44
CA ASN A 129 -17.37 29.90 -8.48
C ASN A 129 -16.09 29.73 -7.65
N ASN A 130 -16.18 29.08 -6.47
CA ASN A 130 -15.01 28.81 -5.62
C ASN A 130 -14.09 27.72 -6.18
N LEU A 131 -14.63 26.77 -6.94
CA LEU A 131 -13.89 25.63 -7.50
C LEU A 131 -13.36 25.91 -8.91
N THR A 132 -14.01 26.79 -9.68
CA THR A 132 -13.69 27.04 -11.08
C THR A 132 -12.97 28.36 -11.33
N ALA A 133 -12.20 28.44 -12.42
CA ALA A 133 -11.57 29.67 -12.85
C ALA A 133 -12.56 30.56 -13.62
N ASN A 134 -12.48 31.87 -13.42
CA ASN A 134 -13.15 32.84 -14.29
C ASN A 134 -12.50 32.84 -15.69
N VAL A 135 -13.32 33.16 -16.70
CA VAL A 135 -13.07 33.05 -18.15
C VAL A 135 -11.86 33.86 -18.69
N ASN A 136 -11.11 34.57 -17.84
CA ASN A 136 -10.02 35.48 -18.24
C ASN A 136 -8.64 35.19 -17.58
N THR A 137 -8.36 33.96 -17.12
CA THR A 137 -7.05 33.65 -16.49
C THR A 137 -6.11 32.94 -17.46
N ASN A 138 -4.89 33.44 -17.66
CA ASN A 138 -3.88 32.87 -18.58
C ASN A 138 -3.77 31.33 -18.45
N TYR A 139 -4.18 30.65 -19.52
CA TYR A 139 -4.49 29.23 -19.52
C TYR A 139 -3.29 28.34 -19.83
N SER A 140 -3.42 27.05 -19.50
CA SER A 140 -2.51 26.05 -20.06
C SER A 140 -2.87 25.80 -21.52
N GLU A 141 -1.89 25.95 -22.41
CA GLU A 141 -1.98 25.72 -23.87
C GLU A 141 -2.63 24.37 -24.24
N PHE A 142 -2.58 23.39 -23.33
CA PHE A 142 -3.13 22.06 -23.54
C PHE A 142 -4.66 21.98 -23.44
N VAL A 143 -5.29 22.79 -22.58
CA VAL A 143 -6.76 22.79 -22.45
C VAL A 143 -7.38 23.46 -23.66
N SER A 144 -6.84 24.60 -24.09
CA SER A 144 -7.27 25.30 -25.30
C SER A 144 -7.18 24.43 -26.56
N VAL A 145 -6.22 23.50 -26.62
CA VAL A 145 -6.06 22.58 -27.77
C VAL A 145 -7.09 21.43 -27.77
N ARG A 146 -7.73 21.15 -26.64
CA ARG A 146 -8.72 20.06 -26.50
C ARG A 146 -10.16 20.55 -26.42
N GLU A 147 -10.36 21.85 -26.43
CA GLU A 147 -11.69 22.44 -26.57
C GLU A 147 -12.16 22.29 -28.01
N TYR A 148 -13.37 21.75 -28.15
CA TYR A 148 -14.06 21.59 -29.41
C TYR A 148 -15.43 22.25 -29.30
N ASP A 149 -16.03 22.60 -30.44
CA ASP A 149 -17.31 23.29 -30.46
C ASP A 149 -18.36 22.53 -29.64
N ASN A 150 -19.05 23.25 -28.74
CA ASN A 150 -20.03 22.76 -27.75
C ASN A 150 -19.48 22.00 -26.54
N CYS A 151 -18.19 22.11 -26.19
CA CYS A 151 -17.68 21.50 -24.96
C CYS A 151 -18.07 22.30 -23.69
N ASN A 152 -18.67 21.63 -22.70
CA ASN A 152 -18.98 22.21 -21.37
C ASN A 152 -17.86 21.90 -20.35
N PHE A 153 -16.59 22.24 -20.67
CA PHE A 153 -15.48 21.97 -19.75
C PHE A 153 -15.46 22.96 -18.58
N LEU A 154 -15.50 22.42 -17.37
CA LEU A 154 -15.27 23.20 -16.15
C LEU A 154 -13.77 23.28 -15.88
N ARG A 155 -13.26 24.50 -15.72
CA ARG A 155 -11.83 24.78 -15.53
C ARG A 155 -11.53 25.03 -14.07
N ALA A 156 -10.47 24.41 -13.53
CA ALA A 156 -10.13 24.52 -12.11
C ALA A 156 -9.66 25.93 -11.74
N GLY A 157 -10.20 26.47 -10.64
CA GLY A 157 -9.79 27.72 -10.05
C GLY A 157 -8.35 27.65 -9.52
N GLY A 158 -7.75 28.82 -9.28
CA GLY A 158 -6.36 28.91 -8.81
C GLY A 158 -6.11 28.13 -7.51
N PHE A 159 -7.05 28.21 -6.55
CA PHE A 159 -6.94 27.48 -5.29
C PHE A 159 -7.06 25.97 -5.46
N LEU A 160 -8.01 25.46 -6.25
CA LEU A 160 -8.15 24.03 -6.48
C LEU A 160 -6.90 23.45 -7.18
N ASN A 161 -6.36 24.17 -8.16
CA ASN A 161 -5.09 23.82 -8.82
C ASN A 161 -3.93 23.76 -7.83
N PHE A 162 -3.83 24.76 -6.94
CA PHE A 162 -2.83 24.79 -5.87
C PHE A 162 -3.00 23.59 -4.93
N ALA A 163 -4.20 23.40 -4.37
CA ALA A 163 -4.48 22.33 -3.41
C ALA A 163 -4.19 20.95 -3.99
N VAL A 164 -4.62 20.68 -5.23
CA VAL A 164 -4.35 19.40 -5.90
C VAL A 164 -2.86 19.22 -6.17
N SER A 165 -2.15 20.26 -6.62
CA SER A 165 -0.71 20.16 -6.86
C SER A 165 0.06 19.87 -5.57
N GLN A 166 -0.30 20.53 -4.47
CA GLN A 166 0.28 20.26 -3.15
C GLN A 166 -0.04 18.83 -2.69
N CYS A 167 -1.32 18.39 -2.78
CA CYS A 167 -1.70 17.02 -2.47
C CYS A 167 -0.91 16.00 -3.28
N VAL A 168 -0.72 16.23 -4.57
CA VAL A 168 0.04 15.32 -5.43
C VAL A 168 1.49 15.20 -4.94
N SER A 169 2.16 16.32 -4.68
CA SER A 169 3.54 16.33 -4.16
C SER A 169 3.65 15.57 -2.83
N TYR A 170 2.77 15.88 -1.87
CA TYR A 170 2.77 15.23 -0.56
C TYR A 170 2.45 13.74 -0.63
N LEU A 171 1.40 13.37 -1.37
CA LEU A 171 0.93 11.99 -1.42
C LEU A 171 1.87 11.08 -2.21
N PHE A 172 2.48 11.55 -3.30
CA PHE A 172 3.49 10.72 -3.99
C PHE A 172 4.75 10.49 -3.16
N PHE A 173 5.04 11.36 -2.19
CA PHE A 173 6.09 11.11 -1.22
C PHE A 173 5.64 10.17 -0.10
N LEU A 174 4.44 10.41 0.45
CA LEU A 174 3.91 9.71 1.61
C LEU A 174 3.50 8.27 1.29
N ILE A 175 2.71 8.06 0.23
CA ILE A 175 2.10 6.76 -0.08
C ILE A 175 3.15 5.64 -0.16
N PRO A 176 4.28 5.77 -0.88
CA PRO A 176 5.30 4.72 -0.93
C PRO A 176 5.90 4.35 0.44
N ARG A 177 5.82 5.26 1.42
CA ARG A 177 6.36 5.05 2.78
C ARG A 177 5.35 4.43 3.72
N VAL A 178 4.06 4.63 3.49
CA VAL A 178 2.99 4.11 4.37
C VAL A 178 2.12 3.04 3.73
N CYS A 179 2.36 2.67 2.46
CA CYS A 179 1.50 1.72 1.73
C CYS A 179 1.45 0.31 2.34
N HIS A 180 2.42 -0.04 3.18
CA HIS A 180 2.46 -1.30 3.91
C HIS A 180 1.62 -1.28 5.20
N GLN A 181 1.17 -0.10 5.65
CA GLN A 181 0.38 0.06 6.87
C GLN A 181 -1.11 -0.13 6.61
N LYS A 182 -1.87 -0.51 7.66
CA LYS A 182 -3.33 -0.55 7.60
C LYS A 182 -3.89 0.88 7.52
N ASP A 183 -5.05 1.03 6.88
CA ASP A 183 -5.76 2.31 6.77
C ASP A 183 -4.97 3.47 6.11
N VAL A 184 -4.21 3.18 5.04
CA VAL A 184 -3.45 4.18 4.24
C VAL A 184 -4.28 5.43 3.90
N PHE A 185 -5.57 5.23 3.58
CA PHE A 185 -6.50 6.33 3.30
C PHE A 185 -6.67 7.26 4.51
N LYS A 186 -6.83 6.70 5.71
CA LYS A 186 -7.04 7.46 6.94
C LYS A 186 -5.77 8.21 7.34
N ILE A 187 -4.61 7.56 7.24
CA ILE A 187 -3.30 8.17 7.50
C ILE A 187 -3.10 9.36 6.56
N SER A 188 -3.22 9.14 5.25
CA SER A 188 -3.05 10.18 4.24
C SER A 188 -4.01 11.35 4.42
N ASN A 189 -5.27 11.08 4.80
CA ASN A 189 -6.28 12.11 5.04
C ASN A 189 -5.95 12.99 6.26
N ARG A 190 -5.43 12.39 7.34
CA ARG A 190 -4.97 13.12 8.53
C ARG A 190 -3.79 14.03 8.18
N THR A 191 -2.77 13.49 7.53
CA THR A 191 -1.57 14.25 7.12
C THR A 191 -1.92 15.41 6.17
N LEU A 192 -2.84 15.22 5.22
CA LEU A 192 -3.26 16.32 4.35
C LEU A 192 -3.99 17.43 5.11
N SER A 193 -4.76 17.08 6.15
CA SER A 193 -5.54 18.05 6.92
C SER A 193 -4.65 18.96 7.77
N THR A 194 -3.44 18.52 8.13
CA THR A 194 -2.47 19.35 8.85
C THR A 194 -1.64 20.25 7.91
N LYS A 195 -1.56 19.93 6.62
CA LYS A 195 -0.74 20.66 5.63
C LYS A 195 -1.53 21.63 4.74
N ILE A 196 -2.82 21.36 4.47
CA ILE A 196 -3.62 22.15 3.52
C ILE A 196 -4.96 22.55 4.16
N ALA A 197 -5.25 23.85 4.19
CA ALA A 197 -6.50 24.39 4.70
C ALA A 197 -7.64 24.30 3.66
N PHE A 198 -8.29 23.14 3.55
CA PHE A 198 -9.42 22.94 2.62
C PHE A 198 -10.70 23.69 2.99
N ASN A 199 -10.78 24.24 4.21
CA ASN A 199 -12.00 24.89 4.73
C ASN A 199 -12.46 26.09 3.89
N VAL A 200 -11.55 26.70 3.13
CA VAL A 200 -11.83 27.81 2.19
C VAL A 200 -12.84 27.41 1.11
N LEU A 201 -12.99 26.10 0.84
CA LEU A 201 -13.96 25.60 -0.15
C LEU A 201 -15.39 25.50 0.38
N ASN A 202 -15.61 25.60 1.69
CA ASN A 202 -16.95 25.45 2.25
C ASN A 202 -17.84 26.64 1.90
N CYS A 203 -19.11 26.38 1.60
CA CYS A 203 -20.12 27.43 1.44
C CYS A 203 -21.24 27.25 2.48
N LYS A 204 -22.12 28.26 2.61
CA LYS A 204 -23.22 28.24 3.59
C LYS A 204 -24.14 27.02 3.41
N SER A 205 -24.43 26.63 2.16
CA SER A 205 -25.25 25.46 1.85
C SER A 205 -24.49 24.13 1.92
N HIS A 206 -23.15 24.15 1.86
CA HIS A 206 -22.31 22.96 1.81
C HIS A 206 -21.10 23.08 2.76
N PRO A 207 -21.31 22.94 4.07
CA PRO A 207 -20.24 23.04 5.07
C PRO A 207 -19.22 21.88 5.01
N ASN A 208 -19.56 20.78 4.33
CA ASN A 208 -18.71 19.60 4.19
C ASN A 208 -18.05 19.46 2.81
N LEU A 209 -18.05 20.52 1.99
CA LEU A 209 -17.46 20.47 0.65
C LEU A 209 -15.96 20.19 0.70
N SER A 210 -15.25 20.79 1.66
CA SER A 210 -13.82 20.58 1.90
C SER A 210 -13.45 19.10 2.07
N ASN A 211 -14.20 18.37 2.91
CA ASN A 211 -14.00 16.95 3.14
C ASN A 211 -14.29 16.12 1.90
N HIS A 212 -15.35 16.48 1.16
CA HIS A 212 -15.67 15.78 -0.08
C HIS A 212 -14.57 15.95 -1.13
N VAL A 213 -14.12 17.19 -1.37
CA VAL A 213 -13.03 17.51 -2.30
C VAL A 213 -11.76 16.76 -1.94
N LYS A 214 -11.35 16.85 -0.67
CA LYS A 214 -10.17 16.15 -0.15
C LYS A 214 -10.26 14.63 -0.36
N ASN A 215 -11.41 14.02 -0.06
CA ASN A 215 -11.61 12.59 -0.26
C ASN A 215 -11.53 12.18 -1.74
N VAL A 216 -12.10 12.98 -2.65
CA VAL A 216 -12.00 12.73 -4.10
C VAL A 216 -10.54 12.81 -4.55
N ILE A 217 -9.82 13.87 -4.18
CA ILE A 217 -8.39 14.04 -4.51
C ILE A 217 -7.58 12.84 -4.03
N LEU A 218 -7.79 12.43 -2.77
CA LEU A 218 -7.05 11.33 -2.17
C LEU A 218 -7.33 10.00 -2.87
N LYS A 219 -8.61 9.69 -3.16
CA LYS A 219 -8.99 8.50 -3.93
C LYS A 219 -8.36 8.50 -5.32
N CYS A 220 -8.42 9.61 -6.05
CA CYS A 220 -7.86 9.72 -7.39
C CYS A 220 -6.34 9.48 -7.38
N ILE A 221 -5.61 10.08 -6.44
CA ILE A 221 -4.15 9.97 -6.37
C ILE A 221 -3.70 8.57 -5.95
N ILE A 222 -4.33 7.97 -4.92
CA ILE A 222 -4.04 6.59 -4.51
C ILE A 222 -4.30 5.63 -5.67
N TYR A 223 -5.46 5.74 -6.32
CA TYR A 223 -5.80 4.91 -7.47
C TYR A 223 -4.79 5.06 -8.61
N PHE A 224 -4.43 6.31 -8.96
CA PHE A 224 -3.45 6.58 -10.00
C PHE A 224 -2.07 6.01 -9.66
N TRP A 225 -1.64 6.13 -8.40
CA TRP A 225 -0.38 5.55 -7.92
C TRP A 225 -0.38 4.02 -8.05
N CYS A 226 -1.40 3.34 -7.54
CA CYS A 226 -1.54 1.88 -7.67
C CYS A 226 -1.54 1.45 -9.15
N LYS A 227 -2.30 2.16 -10.00
CA LYS A 227 -2.33 1.89 -11.44
C LYS A 227 -0.96 2.05 -12.08
N SER A 228 -0.17 3.03 -11.66
CA SER A 228 1.19 3.22 -12.18
C SER A 228 2.13 2.07 -11.80
N ILE A 229 2.01 1.52 -10.59
CA ILE A 229 2.76 0.32 -10.18
C ILE A 229 2.36 -0.89 -11.02
N ASN A 230 1.06 -1.11 -11.21
CA ASN A 230 0.56 -2.23 -12.01
C ASN A 230 1.05 -2.14 -13.47
N ARG A 231 1.11 -0.93 -14.04
CA ARG A 231 1.70 -0.73 -15.37
C ARG A 231 3.18 -1.12 -15.42
N ILE A 232 3.95 -0.79 -14.39
CA ILE A 232 5.38 -1.18 -14.31
C ILE A 232 5.52 -2.69 -14.20
N LEU A 233 4.74 -3.33 -13.32
CA LEU A 233 4.74 -4.79 -13.15
C LEU A 233 4.38 -5.54 -14.45
N ASN A 234 3.54 -4.92 -15.29
CA ASN A 234 3.15 -5.46 -16.59
C ASN A 234 4.08 -5.04 -17.75
N GLY A 235 5.14 -4.27 -17.49
CA GLY A 235 6.06 -3.77 -18.52
C GLY A 235 5.46 -2.71 -19.46
N GLN A 236 4.38 -2.05 -19.05
CA GLN A 236 3.64 -1.05 -19.84
C GLN A 236 4.05 0.42 -19.55
N ASP A 237 5.10 0.62 -18.75
CA ASP A 237 5.60 1.95 -18.37
C ASP A 237 7.07 2.15 -18.76
N SER A 238 7.29 2.35 -20.07
CA SER A 238 8.61 2.64 -20.62
C SER A 238 9.21 3.95 -20.11
N LYS A 239 8.38 4.91 -19.70
CA LYS A 239 8.84 6.21 -19.18
C LYS A 239 9.55 6.03 -17.84
N PHE A 240 8.95 5.26 -16.93
CA PHE A 240 9.58 4.98 -15.65
C PHE A 240 10.86 4.14 -15.82
N GLU A 241 10.87 3.19 -16.75
CA GLU A 241 12.06 2.39 -17.07
C GLU A 241 13.23 3.26 -17.56
N ILE A 242 12.99 4.17 -18.50
CA ILE A 242 14.01 5.12 -18.99
C ILE A 242 14.50 6.00 -17.83
N LEU A 243 13.59 6.53 -17.03
CA LEU A 243 13.92 7.40 -15.89
C LEU A 243 14.78 6.67 -14.85
N TYR A 244 14.50 5.41 -14.56
CA TYR A 244 15.32 4.57 -13.69
C TYR A 244 16.71 4.32 -14.27
N ARG A 245 16.82 4.03 -15.58
CA ARG A 245 18.11 3.81 -16.25
C ARG A 245 19.01 5.05 -16.23
N LEU A 246 18.41 6.24 -16.39
CA LEU A 246 19.14 7.51 -16.35
C LEU A 246 19.60 7.87 -14.93
N ASN A 247 18.86 7.47 -13.90
CA ASN A 247 19.11 7.88 -12.51
C ASN A 247 18.94 6.71 -11.52
N PRO A 248 19.72 5.61 -11.62
CA PRO A 248 19.46 4.38 -10.88
C PRO A 248 19.60 4.52 -9.35
N ASN A 249 20.41 5.47 -8.89
CA ASN A 249 20.71 5.71 -7.48
C ASN A 249 20.00 6.96 -6.91
N SER A 250 19.03 7.52 -7.63
CA SER A 250 18.33 8.72 -7.16
C SER A 250 17.41 8.40 -5.98
N LYS A 251 17.67 9.05 -4.84
CA LYS A 251 16.82 8.99 -3.63
C LYS A 251 15.42 9.58 -3.84
N ASN A 252 15.21 10.31 -4.94
CA ASN A 252 13.93 10.90 -5.29
C ASN A 252 13.01 9.94 -6.07
N LEU A 253 13.50 8.75 -6.41
CA LEU A 253 12.66 7.73 -7.02
C LEU A 253 11.71 7.12 -5.99
N ASP A 254 10.50 6.83 -6.45
CA ASP A 254 9.54 6.06 -5.68
C ASP A 254 10.09 4.65 -5.43
N PRO A 255 10.39 4.28 -4.17
CA PRO A 255 11.04 3.01 -3.85
C PRO A 255 10.20 1.80 -4.27
N ILE A 256 8.88 1.91 -4.17
CA ILE A 256 7.96 0.81 -4.51
C ILE A 256 7.94 0.61 -6.03
N LYS A 257 7.97 1.68 -6.81
CA LYS A 257 8.08 1.58 -8.27
C LYS A 257 9.40 0.96 -8.73
N VAL A 258 10.51 1.26 -8.04
CA VAL A 258 11.81 0.62 -8.30
C VAL A 258 11.73 -0.89 -8.03
N LEU A 259 11.14 -1.29 -6.90
CA LEU A 259 10.94 -2.72 -6.57
C LEU A 259 10.05 -3.42 -7.60
N ALA A 260 8.96 -2.78 -8.03
CA ALA A 260 8.08 -3.29 -9.08
C ALA A 260 8.84 -3.53 -10.40
N LEU A 261 9.69 -2.60 -10.82
CA LEU A 261 10.50 -2.75 -12.04
C LEU A 261 11.52 -3.89 -11.92
N LYS A 262 12.17 -4.03 -10.76
CA LYS A 262 13.10 -5.14 -10.49
C LYS A 262 12.37 -6.50 -10.59
N LYS A 263 11.17 -6.60 -10.00
CA LYS A 263 10.34 -7.82 -10.06
C LYS A 263 9.93 -8.17 -11.50
N TYR A 264 9.47 -7.20 -12.28
CA TYR A 264 9.15 -7.39 -13.70
C TYR A 264 10.36 -7.92 -14.49
N ASN A 265 11.54 -7.31 -14.30
CA ASN A 265 12.75 -7.74 -15.00
C ASN A 265 13.20 -9.16 -14.64
N LEU A 266 13.02 -9.58 -13.38
CA LEU A 266 13.29 -10.96 -12.94
C LEU A 266 12.33 -11.94 -13.63
N GLN A 267 11.03 -11.65 -13.66
CA GLN A 267 10.04 -12.50 -14.35
C GLN A 267 10.31 -12.60 -15.85
N LYS A 268 10.64 -11.47 -16.49
CA LYS A 268 11.02 -11.43 -17.92
C LYS A 268 12.24 -12.28 -18.24
N LYS A 269 13.22 -12.36 -17.33
CA LYS A 269 14.40 -13.25 -17.48
C LYS A 269 14.02 -14.73 -17.34
N ARG A 270 13.10 -15.07 -16.44
CA ARG A 270 12.60 -16.44 -16.26
C ARG A 270 11.83 -16.93 -17.49
N MET A 271 11.01 -16.10 -18.12
CA MET A 271 10.26 -16.47 -19.34
C MET A 271 11.12 -16.57 -20.62
N ARG A 272 12.39 -16.15 -20.57
CA ARG A 272 13.34 -16.24 -21.70
C ARG A 272 14.25 -17.47 -21.64
N LYS A 273 14.22 -18.21 -20.54
CA LYS A 273 14.86 -19.52 -20.40
C LYS A 273 13.84 -20.59 -20.73
#